data_AF-A0A1A2J143-F1
#
_entry.id   AF-A0A1A2J143-F1
#
_cell.length_a   1.000
_cell.length_b   1.000
_cell.length_c   1.000
_cell.angle_alpha   90.00
_cell.angle_beta   90.00
_cell.angle_gamma   90.00
#
_symmetry.space_group_name_H-M   'P 1'
#
loop_
_entity.id
_entity.type
_entity.pdbx_description
1 polymer ?
#
loop_
_entity_poly.entity_id
_entity_poly.type
_entity_poly.pdbx_seq_one_letter_code
_entity_poly.pdbx_strand_id
1 'polypeptide(L)'
;MRQEDRAVAVLLFGDRRVPGPLAGLPVHTTDIDAAIGPYRRLVVLGADADLAAVLTRLLRAGRLDIEMAYAPRRRTRATRTYRLPAGRRAARRALRGSARRVPLVRDETGSVVVGRASWLPAEGRLLRGEAVVDDAVLFDGDAAAVDIEPTVDVPGLRARVGRRRWVAGRAVQLGSTGVTVVRDGVSAPRPARRSTFYRHVEGWLAVR
;
A
#
# COMPACT_ATOMS: atom_id res chain seq x y z
N MET A 1 29.89 -22.99 -2.51
CA MET A 1 28.64 -22.35 -2.05
C MET A 1 28.54 -21.00 -2.77
N ARG A 2 27.85 -20.93 -3.92
CA ARG A 2 27.73 -19.66 -4.67
C ARG A 2 26.70 -18.77 -3.98
N GLN A 3 26.93 -17.46 -4.00
CA GLN A 3 26.08 -16.37 -3.45
C GLN A 3 24.72 -16.24 -4.18
N GLU A 4 24.14 -17.32 -4.68
CA GLU A 4 22.87 -17.32 -5.40
C GLU A 4 21.72 -17.17 -4.40
N ASP A 5 21.01 -16.04 -4.48
CA ASP A 5 19.72 -15.70 -3.86
C ASP A 5 19.35 -16.43 -2.56
N ARG A 6 19.50 -15.76 -1.41
CA ARG A 6 18.82 -16.23 -0.19
C ARG A 6 17.31 -16.21 -0.44
N ALA A 7 16.61 -17.30 -0.15
CA ALA A 7 15.22 -17.44 -0.57
C ALA A 7 14.28 -16.41 0.07
N VAL A 8 14.44 -16.13 1.38
CA VAL A 8 13.49 -15.31 2.15
C VAL A 8 14.20 -14.50 3.25
N ALA A 9 13.80 -13.24 3.44
CA ALA A 9 14.14 -12.42 4.61
C ALA A 9 12.92 -11.76 5.25
N VAL A 10 13.09 -11.33 6.50
CA VAL A 10 12.06 -10.66 7.31
C VAL A 10 12.43 -9.19 7.49
N LEU A 11 11.50 -8.31 7.14
CA LEU A 11 11.56 -6.89 7.47
C LEU A 11 10.72 -6.66 8.72
N LEU A 12 11.38 -6.36 9.84
CA LEU A 12 10.76 -6.22 11.15
C LEU A 12 10.64 -4.75 11.52
N PHE A 13 9.42 -4.24 11.58
CA PHE A 13 9.17 -2.84 11.93
C PHE A 13 8.73 -2.70 13.40
N GLY A 14 9.19 -1.66 14.08
CA GLY A 14 8.88 -1.37 15.50
C GLY A 14 9.30 -2.48 16.48
N ASP A 15 8.78 -2.45 17.71
CA ASP A 15 9.14 -3.39 18.79
C ASP A 15 8.46 -4.76 18.68
N ARG A 16 8.27 -5.24 17.45
CA ARG A 16 7.57 -6.50 17.16
C ARG A 16 8.51 -7.68 17.39
N ARG A 17 7.94 -8.83 17.76
CA ARG A 17 8.69 -10.09 17.86
C ARG A 17 8.46 -10.94 16.62
N VAL A 18 9.50 -11.61 16.15
CA VAL A 18 9.41 -12.55 15.03
C VAL A 18 8.58 -13.76 15.44
N PRO A 19 7.47 -14.06 14.74
CA PRO A 19 6.67 -15.26 15.02
C PRO A 19 7.47 -16.54 14.77
N GLY A 20 7.20 -17.59 15.57
CA GLY A 20 7.89 -18.89 15.45
C GLY A 20 8.02 -19.45 14.02
N PRO A 21 7.00 -19.38 13.13
CA PRO A 21 7.14 -19.83 11.75
C PRO A 21 8.23 -19.11 10.95
N LEU A 22 8.62 -17.89 11.33
CA LEU A 22 9.65 -17.08 10.69
C LEU A 22 10.97 -17.07 11.48
N ALA A 23 11.08 -17.89 12.54
CA ALA A 23 12.30 -17.96 13.33
C ALA A 23 13.47 -18.52 12.51
N GLY A 24 14.67 -17.98 12.74
CA GLY A 24 15.89 -18.40 12.05
C GLY A 24 16.09 -17.76 10.66
N LEU A 25 15.13 -16.99 10.16
CA LEU A 25 15.31 -16.22 8.93
C LEU A 25 16.14 -14.96 9.18
N PRO A 26 16.90 -14.45 8.17
CA PRO A 26 17.54 -13.15 8.25
C PRO A 26 16.51 -12.05 8.56
N VAL A 27 16.81 -11.20 9.56
CA VAL A 27 15.93 -10.11 10.00
C VAL A 27 16.62 -8.78 9.77
N HIS A 28 15.90 -7.85 9.14
CA HIS A 28 16.33 -6.46 8.93
C HIS A 28 15.33 -5.52 9.62
N THR A 29 15.82 -4.63 10.48
CA THR A 29 14.98 -3.74 11.32
C THR A 29 14.95 -2.28 10.88
N THR A 30 15.99 -1.81 10.20
CA THR A 30 16.16 -0.39 9.86
C THR A 30 16.53 -0.16 8.40
N ASP A 31 17.16 -1.13 7.76
CA ASP A 31 17.68 -0.99 6.40
C ASP A 31 16.86 -1.83 5.41
N ILE A 32 15.86 -1.17 4.81
CA ILE A 32 15.07 -1.76 3.72
C ILE A 32 15.97 -1.96 2.50
N ASP A 33 16.89 -1.03 2.22
CA ASP A 33 17.69 -1.02 1.00
C ASP A 33 18.71 -2.17 1.02
N ALA A 34 19.32 -2.49 2.17
CA ALA A 34 20.18 -3.67 2.33
C ALA A 34 19.45 -5.02 2.13
N ALA A 35 18.12 -5.03 2.27
CA ALA A 35 17.31 -6.21 1.98
C ALA A 35 16.85 -6.28 0.51
N ILE A 36 16.90 -5.17 -0.23
CA ILE A 36 16.57 -5.11 -1.65
C ILE A 36 17.80 -5.51 -2.46
N GLY A 37 17.82 -6.73 -2.97
CA GLY A 37 18.96 -7.23 -3.76
C GLY A 37 19.17 -8.72 -3.60
N PRO A 38 19.57 -9.19 -2.40
CA PRO A 38 20.02 -10.57 -2.20
C PRO A 38 18.89 -11.59 -1.94
N TYR A 39 17.63 -11.13 -1.86
CA TYR A 39 16.48 -11.96 -1.52
C TYR A 39 15.40 -11.95 -2.61
N ARG A 40 14.88 -13.14 -2.95
CA ARG A 40 13.72 -13.28 -3.85
C ARG A 40 12.39 -12.96 -3.18
N ARG A 41 12.30 -13.15 -1.86
CA ARG A 41 11.09 -12.90 -1.07
C ARG A 41 11.38 -12.11 0.20
N LEU A 42 10.56 -11.11 0.46
CA LEU A 42 10.60 -10.30 1.68
C LEU A 42 9.29 -10.43 2.44
N VAL A 43 9.39 -10.63 3.76
CA VAL A 43 8.25 -10.75 4.67
C VAL A 43 8.17 -9.51 5.55
N VAL A 44 7.14 -8.69 5.35
CA VAL A 44 6.90 -7.49 6.16
C VAL A 44 6.12 -7.86 7.42
N LEU A 45 6.77 -7.68 8.58
CA LEU A 45 6.15 -7.71 9.91
C LEU A 45 5.89 -6.28 10.37
N GLY A 46 4.75 -5.72 9.94
CA GLY A 46 4.43 -4.31 10.13
C GLY A 46 2.95 -3.95 10.01
N ALA A 47 2.65 -2.66 10.02
CA ALA A 47 1.37 -2.05 9.67
C ALA A 47 1.25 -1.84 8.14
N ASP A 48 0.11 -1.32 7.67
CA ASP A 48 -0.12 -1.05 6.24
C ASP A 48 0.91 -0.05 5.71
N ALA A 49 1.26 0.99 6.50
CA ALA A 49 2.28 1.97 6.16
C ALA A 49 3.68 1.36 5.97
N ASP A 50 4.04 0.34 6.76
CA ASP A 50 5.33 -0.34 6.65
C ASP A 50 5.42 -1.12 5.32
N LEU A 51 4.34 -1.83 4.94
CA LEU A 51 4.27 -2.51 3.65
C LEU A 51 4.30 -1.51 2.49
N ALA A 52 3.56 -0.41 2.60
CA ALA A 52 3.57 0.67 1.60
C ALA A 52 4.96 1.29 1.44
N ALA A 53 5.70 1.49 2.53
CA ALA A 53 7.07 2.01 2.49
C ALA A 53 8.01 1.07 1.74
N VAL A 54 7.95 -0.24 2.03
CA VAL A 54 8.78 -1.24 1.32
C VAL A 54 8.43 -1.29 -0.16
N LEU A 55 7.14 -1.34 -0.52
CA LEU A 55 6.73 -1.32 -1.92
C LEU A 55 7.11 -0.02 -2.64
N THR A 56 7.08 1.12 -1.93
CA THR A 56 7.58 2.39 -2.46
C THR A 56 9.06 2.32 -2.78
N ARG A 57 9.88 1.66 -1.95
CA ARG A 57 11.30 1.45 -2.23
C ARG A 57 11.53 0.49 -3.40
N LEU A 58 10.83 -0.64 -3.43
CA LEU A 58 10.91 -1.59 -4.55
C LEU A 58 10.52 -0.96 -5.88
N LEU A 59 9.44 -0.17 -5.89
CA LEU A 59 9.02 0.59 -7.05
C LEU A 59 10.13 1.53 -7.54
N ARG A 60 10.77 2.29 -6.65
CA ARG A 60 11.86 3.21 -6.99
C ARG A 60 13.12 2.49 -7.47
N ALA A 61 13.38 1.30 -6.97
CA ALA A 61 14.51 0.45 -7.37
C ALA A 61 14.24 -0.37 -8.64
N GLY A 62 13.03 -0.34 -9.20
CA GLY A 62 12.65 -1.21 -10.33
C GLY A 62 12.64 -2.70 -9.96
N ARG A 63 12.38 -3.02 -8.68
CA ARG A 63 12.46 -4.38 -8.12
C ARG A 63 11.09 -4.96 -7.72
N LEU A 64 10.07 -4.69 -8.51
CA LEU A 64 8.73 -5.28 -8.30
C LEU A 64 8.68 -6.78 -8.64
N ASP A 65 9.78 -7.36 -9.14
CA ASP A 65 10.04 -8.80 -9.26
C ASP A 65 10.19 -9.52 -7.91
N ILE A 66 10.47 -8.80 -6.83
CA ILE A 66 10.60 -9.38 -5.49
C ILE A 66 9.22 -9.78 -4.94
N GLU A 67 9.11 -11.00 -4.44
CA GLU A 67 7.90 -11.50 -3.81
C GLU A 67 7.70 -10.87 -2.43
N MET A 68 6.54 -10.25 -2.22
CA MET A 68 6.21 -9.56 -1.00
C MET A 68 5.14 -10.31 -0.21
N ALA A 69 5.54 -10.80 0.96
CA ALA A 69 4.64 -11.33 1.95
C ALA A 69 4.34 -10.30 3.03
N TYR A 70 3.10 -10.31 3.52
CA TYR A 70 2.65 -9.41 4.57
C TYR A 70 2.10 -10.21 5.75
N ALA A 71 2.68 -10.01 6.93
CA ALA A 71 2.34 -10.75 8.14
C ALA A 71 2.06 -9.82 9.35
N PRO A 72 0.98 -9.02 9.29
CA PRO A 72 0.63 -8.14 10.39
C PRO A 72 0.10 -8.93 11.59
N ARG A 73 0.24 -8.34 12.79
CA ARG A 73 -0.25 -8.95 14.04
C ARG A 73 -1.78 -9.10 14.08
N ARG A 74 -2.51 -8.16 13.48
CA ARG A 74 -3.99 -8.09 13.46
C ARG A 74 -4.45 -7.80 12.03
N ARG A 75 -5.74 -8.02 11.75
CA ARG A 75 -6.32 -7.66 10.45
C ARG A 75 -6.26 -6.14 10.25
N THR A 76 -5.77 -5.73 9.10
CA THR A 76 -5.67 -4.34 8.63
C THR A 76 -6.52 -4.13 7.37
N ARG A 77 -6.53 -2.92 6.78
CA ARG A 77 -7.23 -2.68 5.52
C ARG A 77 -6.56 -3.47 4.40
N ALA A 78 -5.23 -3.42 4.29
CA ALA A 78 -4.50 -4.19 3.29
C ALA A 78 -4.81 -5.70 3.39
N THR A 79 -4.89 -6.27 4.59
CA THR A 79 -5.28 -7.69 4.71
C THR A 79 -6.67 -8.00 4.17
N ARG A 80 -7.62 -7.06 4.28
CA ARG A 80 -8.97 -7.25 3.72
C ARG A 80 -8.96 -7.13 2.21
N THR A 81 -8.30 -6.10 1.67
CA THR A 81 -8.13 -5.86 0.24
C THR A 81 -7.53 -7.08 -0.46
N TYR A 82 -6.44 -7.60 0.10
CA TYR A 82 -5.68 -8.69 -0.50
C TYR A 82 -6.09 -10.09 0.00
N ARG A 83 -7.16 -10.18 0.81
CA ARG A 83 -7.69 -11.42 1.41
C ARG A 83 -6.62 -12.23 2.16
N LEU A 84 -5.72 -11.53 2.84
CA LEU A 84 -4.61 -12.11 3.58
C LEU A 84 -5.01 -12.45 5.04
N PRO A 85 -4.46 -13.53 5.60
CA PRO A 85 -4.58 -13.79 7.04
C PRO A 85 -3.77 -12.78 7.87
N ALA A 86 -3.95 -12.82 9.19
CA ALA A 86 -3.15 -12.08 10.17
C ALA A 86 -2.52 -13.02 11.21
N GLY A 87 -1.55 -12.52 11.98
CA GLY A 87 -0.88 -13.22 13.07
C GLY A 87 -0.12 -14.47 12.59
N ARG A 88 -0.14 -15.55 13.40
CA ARG A 88 0.59 -16.80 13.09
C ARG A 88 0.17 -17.45 11.76
N ARG A 89 -1.08 -17.24 11.31
CA ARG A 89 -1.54 -17.74 10.00
C ARG A 89 -0.89 -16.96 8.86
N ALA A 90 -0.69 -15.65 9.03
CA ALA A 90 0.04 -14.82 8.08
C ALA A 90 1.51 -15.17 8.02
N ALA A 91 2.16 -15.42 9.16
CA ALA A 91 3.55 -15.88 9.20
C ALA A 91 3.74 -17.21 8.44
N ARG A 92 2.83 -18.18 8.61
CA ARG A 92 2.85 -19.43 7.83
C ARG A 92 2.60 -19.19 6.33
N ARG A 93 1.65 -18.30 6.00
CA ARG A 93 1.32 -17.96 4.62
C ARG A 93 2.47 -17.25 3.91
N ALA A 94 3.21 -16.41 4.62
CA ALA A 94 4.37 -15.70 4.09
C ALA A 94 5.44 -16.65 3.51
N LEU A 95 5.60 -17.83 4.12
CA LEU A 95 6.58 -18.83 3.65
C LEU A 95 6.02 -19.77 2.59
N ARG A 96 4.79 -20.24 2.78
CA ARG A 96 4.23 -21.31 1.94
C ARG A 96 3.33 -20.81 0.82
N GLY A 97 2.97 -19.54 0.86
CA GLY A 97 2.10 -18.92 -0.14
C GLY A 97 2.78 -18.80 -1.49
N SER A 98 1.95 -18.78 -2.53
CA SER A 98 2.38 -18.49 -3.89
C SER A 98 2.34 -16.98 -4.13
N ALA A 99 3.33 -16.43 -4.80
CA ALA A 99 3.29 -15.06 -5.25
C ALA A 99 2.33 -14.91 -6.45
N ARG A 100 1.48 -13.88 -6.40
CA ARG A 100 0.60 -13.52 -7.51
C ARG A 100 0.72 -12.03 -7.78
N ARG A 101 0.86 -11.67 -9.06
CA ARG A 101 0.95 -10.28 -9.47
C ARG A 101 -0.41 -9.62 -9.32
N VAL A 102 -0.44 -8.46 -8.65
CA VAL A 102 -1.66 -7.68 -8.42
C VAL A 102 -1.43 -6.19 -8.66
N PRO A 103 -2.49 -5.42 -8.92
CA PRO A 103 -2.38 -3.97 -9.10
C PRO A 103 -1.59 -3.31 -7.96
N LEU A 104 -0.67 -2.42 -8.34
CA LEU A 104 0.01 -1.51 -7.44
C LEU A 104 -0.62 -0.13 -7.61
N VAL A 105 -1.09 0.48 -6.54
CA VAL A 105 -1.60 1.85 -6.57
C VAL A 105 -0.57 2.77 -5.96
N ARG A 106 -0.26 3.86 -6.66
CA ARG A 106 0.66 4.91 -6.20
C ARG A 106 0.05 6.27 -6.41
N ASP A 107 0.64 7.28 -5.78
CA ASP A 107 0.33 8.67 -6.06
C ASP A 107 1.35 9.32 -7.02
N GLU A 108 1.12 10.61 -7.29
CA GLU A 108 2.01 11.44 -8.11
C GLU A 108 3.41 11.59 -7.51
N THR A 109 3.56 11.50 -6.19
CA THR A 109 4.85 11.58 -5.47
C THR A 109 5.64 10.26 -5.51
N GLY A 110 5.00 9.20 -6.00
CA GLY A 110 5.56 7.86 -6.04
C GLY A 110 5.46 7.08 -4.75
N SER A 111 4.61 7.53 -3.81
CA SER A 111 4.24 6.75 -2.65
C SER A 111 3.18 5.71 -3.01
N VAL A 112 3.43 4.47 -2.62
CA VAL A 112 2.48 3.35 -2.78
C VAL A 112 1.42 3.41 -1.68
N VAL A 113 0.20 2.97 -2.01
CA VAL A 113 -0.88 2.75 -1.06
C VAL A 113 -1.35 1.30 -1.15
N VAL A 114 -1.51 0.65 0.01
CA VAL A 114 -1.89 -0.77 0.08
C VAL A 114 -3.23 -1.03 0.77
N GLY A 115 -3.62 -0.15 1.69
CA GLY A 115 -4.85 -0.25 2.45
C GLY A 115 -5.86 0.82 2.04
N ARG A 116 -5.56 2.09 2.34
CA ARG A 116 -6.43 3.23 2.03
C ARG A 116 -5.67 4.54 1.99
N ALA A 117 -5.96 5.35 0.98
CA ALA A 117 -5.70 6.78 1.01
C ALA A 117 -6.96 7.56 1.32
N SER A 118 -6.80 8.75 1.89
CA SER A 118 -7.92 9.65 2.17
C SER A 118 -7.54 11.09 1.83
N TRP A 119 -8.47 11.80 1.18
CA TRP A 119 -8.46 13.25 1.05
C TRP A 119 -9.35 13.83 2.13
N LEU A 120 -8.73 14.57 3.05
CA LEU A 120 -9.39 15.24 4.16
C LEU A 120 -9.32 16.76 3.95
N PRO A 121 -10.26 17.54 4.50
CA PRO A 121 -10.17 18.99 4.52
C PRO A 121 -8.84 19.42 5.14
N ALA A 122 -8.13 20.34 4.49
CA ALA A 122 -6.91 20.93 5.06
C ALA A 122 -7.24 21.89 6.21
N GLU A 123 -8.33 22.64 6.06
CA GLU A 123 -8.87 23.59 7.02
C GLU A 123 -10.39 23.46 7.05
N GLY A 124 -11.01 23.80 8.18
CA GLY A 124 -12.47 23.75 8.34
C GLY A 124 -13.05 22.33 8.31
N ARG A 125 -14.28 22.21 7.79
CA ARG A 125 -15.07 20.96 7.82
C ARG A 125 -15.25 20.29 6.47
N LEU A 126 -14.99 21.00 5.37
CA LEU A 126 -15.27 20.53 4.01
C LEU A 126 -14.05 20.75 3.10
N LEU A 127 -13.76 19.76 2.28
CA LEU A 127 -12.85 19.82 1.16
C LEU A 127 -13.58 20.48 -0.01
N ARG A 128 -13.06 21.59 -0.52
CA ARG A 128 -13.60 22.26 -1.71
C ARG A 128 -12.73 21.99 -2.93
N GLY A 129 -13.34 21.51 -4.00
CA GLY A 129 -12.65 21.17 -5.24
C GLY A 129 -13.48 20.30 -6.18
N GLU A 130 -12.78 19.68 -7.11
CA GLU A 130 -13.35 18.76 -8.09
C GLU A 130 -12.52 17.49 -8.10
N ALA A 131 -13.19 16.34 -8.08
CA ALA A 131 -12.53 15.07 -8.26
C ALA A 131 -13.22 14.19 -9.30
N VAL A 132 -12.39 13.49 -10.07
CA VAL A 132 -12.82 12.55 -11.12
C VAL A 132 -12.13 11.20 -10.91
N VAL A 133 -12.83 10.11 -11.23
CA VAL A 133 -12.30 8.75 -11.32
C VAL A 133 -12.36 8.35 -12.79
N ASP A 134 -11.22 8.22 -13.44
CA ASP A 134 -11.11 8.17 -14.91
C ASP A 134 -11.92 9.32 -15.55
N ASP A 135 -13.06 9.03 -16.20
CA ASP A 135 -13.98 10.00 -16.82
C ASP A 135 -15.22 10.33 -15.97
N ALA A 136 -15.41 9.64 -14.84
CA ALA A 136 -16.58 9.83 -13.98
C ALA A 136 -16.34 10.89 -12.89
N VAL A 137 -17.18 11.93 -12.86
CA VAL A 137 -17.16 12.93 -11.79
C VAL A 137 -17.54 12.29 -10.45
N LEU A 138 -16.62 12.35 -9.48
CA LEU A 138 -16.82 11.85 -8.13
C LEU A 138 -17.51 12.89 -7.26
N PHE A 139 -17.06 14.15 -7.36
CA PHE A 139 -17.75 15.34 -6.85
C PHE A 139 -17.20 16.60 -7.53
N ASP A 140 -18.03 17.65 -7.51
CA ASP A 140 -17.66 19.03 -7.84
C ASP A 140 -18.28 19.94 -6.76
N GLY A 141 -17.48 20.82 -6.16
CA GLY A 141 -17.84 21.66 -5.01
C GLY A 141 -17.31 21.12 -3.68
N ASP A 142 -18.20 20.94 -2.70
CA ASP A 142 -17.80 20.63 -1.32
C ASP A 142 -18.02 19.13 -0.99
N ALA A 143 -17.02 18.51 -0.35
CA ALA A 143 -17.05 17.13 0.10
C ALA A 143 -16.50 17.00 1.53
N ALA A 144 -17.08 16.14 2.37
CA ALA A 144 -16.59 15.93 3.73
C ALA A 144 -15.21 15.22 3.76
N ALA A 145 -15.06 14.18 2.93
CA ALA A 145 -13.83 13.44 2.72
C ALA A 145 -13.97 12.51 1.52
N VAL A 146 -12.85 12.14 0.91
CA VAL A 146 -12.79 11.06 -0.09
C VAL A 146 -11.93 9.93 0.44
N ASP A 147 -12.46 8.70 0.38
CA ASP A 147 -11.69 7.48 0.61
C ASP A 147 -11.28 6.88 -0.74
N ILE A 148 -10.05 6.40 -0.84
CA ILE A 148 -9.48 5.74 -2.02
C ILE A 148 -8.87 4.42 -1.57
N GLU A 149 -9.27 3.31 -2.17
CA GLU A 149 -8.78 1.98 -1.82
C GLU A 149 -8.23 1.26 -3.06
N PRO A 150 -7.05 0.62 -2.98
CA PRO A 150 -6.60 -0.31 -3.99
C PRO A 150 -7.57 -1.48 -4.14
N THR A 151 -7.64 -2.06 -5.34
CA THR A 151 -8.40 -3.28 -5.61
C THR A 151 -7.47 -4.35 -6.20
N VAL A 152 -7.78 -5.62 -5.92
CA VAL A 152 -7.03 -6.74 -6.51
C VAL A 152 -7.38 -6.98 -7.97
N ASP A 153 -8.59 -6.59 -8.36
CA ASP A 153 -9.10 -6.70 -9.71
C ASP A 153 -8.87 -5.38 -10.46
N VAL A 154 -8.80 -5.46 -11.78
CA VAL A 154 -8.84 -4.28 -12.64
C VAL A 154 -10.22 -3.59 -12.48
N PRO A 155 -10.28 -2.26 -12.43
CA PRO A 155 -9.28 -1.31 -12.93
C PRO A 155 -8.12 -0.96 -11.98
N GLY A 156 -8.16 -1.37 -10.71
CA GLY A 156 -7.02 -1.35 -9.78
C GLY A 156 -7.16 -0.42 -8.58
N LEU A 157 -8.10 0.53 -8.63
CA LEU A 157 -8.51 1.31 -7.46
C LEU A 157 -10.00 1.63 -7.51
N ARG A 158 -10.51 2.11 -6.37
CA ARG A 158 -11.84 2.69 -6.23
C ARG A 158 -11.82 3.88 -5.30
N ALA A 159 -12.71 4.84 -5.51
CA ALA A 159 -12.87 6.01 -4.67
C ALA A 159 -14.34 6.25 -4.31
N ARG A 160 -14.59 6.94 -3.19
CA ARG A 160 -15.94 7.39 -2.79
C ARG A 160 -15.87 8.65 -1.95
N VAL A 161 -16.93 9.44 -2.00
CA VAL A 161 -17.14 10.58 -1.10
C VAL A 161 -17.98 10.14 0.10
N GLY A 162 -17.46 10.29 1.31
CA GLY A 162 -18.15 9.92 2.55
C GLY A 162 -18.72 8.49 2.52
N ARG A 163 -20.06 8.37 2.65
CA ARG A 163 -20.77 7.08 2.63
C ARG A 163 -21.40 6.75 1.27
N ARG A 164 -21.09 7.52 0.22
CA ARG A 164 -21.60 7.26 -1.14
C ARG A 164 -21.02 5.95 -1.70
N ARG A 165 -21.59 5.51 -2.82
CA ARG A 165 -21.16 4.31 -3.55
C ARG A 165 -19.70 4.47 -4.01
N TRP A 166 -18.99 3.34 -4.05
CA TRP A 166 -17.67 3.27 -4.66
C TRP A 166 -17.76 3.42 -6.18
N VAL A 167 -16.87 4.24 -6.73
CA VAL A 167 -16.59 4.35 -8.17
C VAL A 167 -15.23 3.70 -8.41
N ALA A 168 -15.17 2.71 -9.30
CA ALA A 168 -13.93 2.04 -9.65
C ALA A 168 -13.29 2.72 -10.87
N GLY A 169 -11.96 2.80 -10.91
CA GLY A 169 -11.22 3.38 -12.03
C GLY A 169 -9.74 3.03 -11.98
N ARG A 170 -8.99 3.47 -12.98
CA ARG A 170 -7.53 3.30 -13.02
C ARG A 170 -6.83 4.43 -12.29
N ALA A 171 -7.41 5.63 -12.33
CA ALA A 171 -6.91 6.81 -11.66
C ALA A 171 -8.05 7.57 -10.98
N VAL A 172 -7.70 8.32 -9.95
CA VAL A 172 -8.56 9.31 -9.30
C VAL A 172 -7.75 10.58 -9.11
N GLN A 173 -8.30 11.71 -9.54
CA GLN A 173 -7.63 13.00 -9.56
C GLN A 173 -8.46 14.01 -8.78
N LEU A 174 -7.78 14.90 -8.06
CA LEU A 174 -8.36 15.99 -7.31
C LEU A 174 -7.66 17.29 -7.69
N GLY A 175 -8.45 18.32 -8.01
CA GLY A 175 -8.05 19.72 -7.89
C GLY A 175 -8.83 20.34 -6.72
N SER A 176 -8.15 21.00 -5.79
CA SER A 176 -8.76 21.59 -4.60
C SER A 176 -8.10 22.90 -4.18
N THR A 177 -8.80 23.65 -3.33
CA THR A 177 -8.23 24.83 -2.67
C THR A 177 -7.24 24.45 -1.57
N GLY A 178 -7.40 23.26 -0.98
CA GLY A 178 -6.49 22.67 -0.01
C GLY A 178 -6.97 21.27 0.42
N VAL A 179 -6.07 20.30 0.48
CA VAL A 179 -6.35 18.92 0.90
C VAL A 179 -5.22 18.36 1.77
N THR A 180 -5.58 17.70 2.87
CA THR A 180 -4.67 16.84 3.63
C THR A 180 -4.76 15.43 3.07
N VAL A 181 -3.66 14.92 2.52
CA VAL A 181 -3.58 13.57 1.97
C VAL A 181 -3.07 12.61 3.05
N VAL A 182 -3.84 11.57 3.38
CA VAL A 182 -3.43 10.51 4.31
C VAL A 182 -3.24 9.22 3.55
N ARG A 183 -2.10 8.54 3.71
CA ARG A 183 -1.73 7.28 3.04
C ARG A 183 -1.52 6.20 4.07
N ASP A 184 -2.36 5.19 4.10
CA ASP A 184 -2.25 4.06 5.03
C ASP A 184 -2.11 4.49 6.51
N GLY A 185 -2.75 5.61 6.85
CA GLY A 185 -2.72 6.22 8.19
C GLY A 185 -1.63 7.29 8.40
N VAL A 186 -0.75 7.51 7.43
CA VAL A 186 0.32 8.52 7.49
C VAL A 186 -0.09 9.77 6.73
N SER A 187 -0.22 10.90 7.43
CA SER A 187 -0.51 12.19 6.82
C SER A 187 0.69 12.74 6.04
N ALA A 188 0.44 13.33 4.87
CA ALA A 188 1.43 14.12 4.16
C ALA A 188 1.88 15.30 5.03
N PRO A 189 3.15 15.76 4.91
CA PRO A 189 3.68 16.81 5.77
C PRO A 189 3.05 18.18 5.52
N ARG A 190 2.47 18.41 4.34
CA ARG A 190 1.85 19.68 3.96
C ARG A 190 0.56 19.44 3.18
N PRO A 191 -0.44 20.32 3.32
CA PRO A 191 -1.59 20.34 2.43
C PRO A 191 -1.17 20.51 0.97
N ALA A 192 -1.94 19.92 0.07
CA ALA A 192 -1.78 20.05 -1.37
C ALA A 192 -2.99 20.75 -2.00
N ARG A 193 -2.85 21.22 -3.25
CA ARG A 193 -3.96 21.70 -4.08
C ARG A 193 -4.36 20.71 -5.17
N ARG A 194 -3.51 19.71 -5.40
CA ARG A 194 -3.73 18.64 -6.36
C ARG A 194 -3.27 17.35 -5.72
N SER A 195 -3.98 16.27 -6.01
CA SER A 195 -3.55 14.93 -5.63
C SER A 195 -4.11 13.92 -6.62
N THR A 196 -3.34 12.89 -6.95
CA THR A 196 -3.72 11.89 -7.93
C THR A 196 -3.24 10.52 -7.49
N PHE A 197 -4.15 9.57 -7.39
CA PHE A 197 -3.80 8.16 -7.20
C PHE A 197 -4.09 7.40 -8.47
N TYR A 198 -3.20 6.49 -8.85
CA TYR A 198 -3.35 5.70 -10.07
C TYR A 198 -2.73 4.32 -9.92
N ARG A 199 -3.29 3.37 -10.67
CA ARG A 199 -2.70 2.05 -10.86
C ARG A 199 -1.40 2.20 -11.68
N HIS A 200 -0.29 1.80 -11.09
CA HIS A 200 0.98 1.72 -11.79
C HIS A 200 0.93 0.66 -12.91
N VAL A 201 1.76 0.84 -13.94
CA VAL A 201 1.79 -0.04 -15.11
C VAL A 201 2.17 -1.48 -14.73
N GLU A 202 3.13 -1.61 -13.82
CA GLU A 202 3.54 -2.90 -13.26
C GLU A 202 2.87 -3.13 -11.89
N GLY A 203 2.27 -4.30 -11.73
CA GLY A 203 1.78 -4.77 -10.43
C GLY A 203 2.90 -5.26 -9.52
N TRP A 204 2.62 -5.55 -8.25
CA TRP A 204 3.57 -6.18 -7.33
C TRP A 204 3.22 -7.64 -7.06
N LEU A 205 4.21 -8.45 -6.67
CA LEU A 205 4.01 -9.86 -6.31
C LEU A 205 3.56 -10.00 -4.87
N ALA A 206 2.26 -10.18 -4.65
CA ALA A 206 1.72 -10.47 -3.33
C ALA A 206 1.75 -11.97 -3.04
N VAL A 207 2.38 -12.38 -1.94
CA VAL A 207 2.35 -13.77 -1.45
C VAL A 207 1.00 -14.02 -0.78
N ARG A 208 0.21 -14.94 -1.34
CA ARG A 208 -1.17 -15.25 -0.91
C ARG A 208 -1.44 -16.72 -0.73
#